data_AF-A0A1I7DPV1-F1
#
_entry.id   AF-A0A1I7DPV1-F1
#
_cell.length_a   1.000
_cell.length_b   1.000
_cell.length_c   1.000
_cell.angle_alpha   90.00
_cell.angle_beta   90.00
_cell.angle_gamma   90.00
#
_symmetry.space_group_name_H-M   'P 1'
#
loop_
_entity.id
_entity.type
_entity.pdbx_description
1 polymer ?
#
loop_
_entity_poly.entity_id
_entity_poly.type
_entity_poly.pdbx_seq_one_letter_code
_entity_poly.pdbx_strand_id
1 'polypeptide(L)'
;MKSFSPWIFPVFIFLLSCESSDRRQQQQRFEFDDSIILEMESELAQLEEEIILLKDHFEFLLANRDSILKIADTKKYEFDKGFSTNKPQDSDKLSTVVVFNTTSDFEKSMENVLITNDMDSLFNTSLEKYGMIAQVYYNTVDQVSRVFPAYDSKTLLAPVLDLTSFNFFYEGDFEHNPDKGPKWIPEVYIDPAGRGWILSLVHPVIDKGELYAVLGIDITVEEIFGRYLDDKKGEYLIVNSQGDIVGGNSGAIEALSFPPLLNHVYRETILSDNYRVSDFNLFNSKNNEVREMAKAIILNKEKSFFFEDDFSPVAAYSAPFNLLDWYLIEIVPGS
;
A
#
# COMPACT_ATOMS: atom_id res chain seq x y z
N MET A 1 -21.37 -92.65 0.88
CA MET A 1 -21.69 -91.51 1.78
C MET A 1 -20.71 -90.40 1.48
N LYS A 2 -21.23 -89.22 1.09
CA LYS A 2 -20.48 -88.02 0.74
C LYS A 2 -19.88 -87.41 2.02
N SER A 3 -18.61 -87.00 1.99
CA SER A 3 -18.01 -86.17 3.04
C SER A 3 -17.48 -84.89 2.39
N PHE A 4 -18.00 -83.78 2.88
CA PHE A 4 -17.87 -82.41 2.38
C PHE A 4 -16.52 -81.82 2.82
N SER A 5 -15.78 -81.25 1.87
CA SER A 5 -14.66 -80.33 2.15
C SER A 5 -15.22 -78.90 2.21
N PRO A 6 -15.00 -78.11 3.27
CA PRO A 6 -15.36 -76.70 3.25
C PRO A 6 -14.25 -75.92 2.55
N TRP A 7 -14.59 -75.30 1.44
CA TRP A 7 -13.75 -74.33 0.75
C TRP A 7 -14.01 -72.96 1.40
N ILE A 8 -13.04 -72.46 2.16
CA ILE A 8 -13.10 -71.12 2.77
C ILE A 8 -12.67 -70.12 1.69
N PHE A 9 -13.64 -69.37 1.17
CA PHE A 9 -13.39 -68.18 0.34
C PHE A 9 -12.91 -67.03 1.25
N PRO A 10 -11.79 -66.35 0.96
CA PRO A 10 -11.46 -65.12 1.65
C PRO A 10 -12.39 -64.01 1.13
N VAL A 11 -13.25 -63.51 2.01
CA VAL A 11 -14.04 -62.30 1.76
C VAL A 11 -13.08 -61.12 1.85
N PHE A 12 -12.69 -60.59 0.69
CA PHE A 12 -12.04 -59.28 0.60
C PHE A 12 -13.08 -58.22 0.95
N ILE A 13 -13.05 -57.74 2.18
CA ILE A 13 -13.81 -56.56 2.60
C ILE A 13 -13.07 -55.36 2.00
N PHE A 14 -13.58 -54.85 0.87
CA PHE A 14 -13.25 -53.51 0.41
C PHE A 14 -13.85 -52.54 1.43
N LEU A 15 -13.03 -52.05 2.35
CA LEU A 15 -13.31 -50.82 3.07
C LEU A 15 -13.21 -49.69 2.04
N LEU A 16 -14.34 -49.38 1.40
CA LEU A 16 -14.51 -48.12 0.69
C LEU A 16 -14.37 -47.03 1.75
N SER A 17 -13.19 -46.40 1.77
CA SER A 17 -13.00 -45.12 2.44
C SER A 17 -14.01 -44.17 1.83
N CYS A 18 -15.11 -43.93 2.55
CA CYS A 18 -16.09 -42.91 2.23
C CYS A 18 -15.48 -41.57 2.68
N GLU A 19 -14.40 -41.18 2.00
CA GLU A 19 -13.92 -39.81 2.03
C GLU A 19 -15.03 -38.98 1.37
N SER A 20 -15.65 -38.12 2.16
CA SER A 20 -16.99 -37.57 1.90
C SER A 20 -17.10 -36.96 0.50
N SER A 21 -17.99 -37.53 -0.31
CA SER A 21 -18.39 -36.97 -1.61
C SER A 21 -18.86 -35.51 -1.50
N ASP A 22 -19.30 -35.09 -0.31
CA ASP A 22 -19.66 -33.71 0.01
C ASP A 22 -18.47 -32.74 -0.02
N ARG A 23 -17.29 -33.08 0.55
CA ARG A 23 -16.12 -32.18 0.50
C ARG A 23 -15.65 -31.95 -0.94
N ARG A 24 -15.62 -33.01 -1.77
CA ARG A 24 -15.26 -32.87 -3.21
C ARG A 24 -16.32 -32.14 -4.04
N GLN A 25 -17.60 -32.23 -3.69
CA GLN A 25 -18.66 -31.47 -4.38
C GLN A 25 -18.70 -30.00 -3.96
N GLN A 26 -18.42 -29.67 -2.70
CA GLN A 26 -18.24 -28.29 -2.24
C GLN A 26 -17.01 -27.63 -2.90
N GLN A 27 -15.91 -28.39 -3.04
CA GLN A 27 -14.70 -27.97 -3.76
C GLN A 27 -14.92 -27.60 -5.23
N GLN A 28 -15.92 -28.19 -5.90
CA GLN A 28 -16.21 -27.92 -7.32
C GLN A 28 -17.16 -26.73 -7.55
N ARG A 29 -17.67 -26.07 -6.51
CA ARG A 29 -18.73 -25.05 -6.61
C ARG A 29 -18.36 -23.67 -6.08
N PHE A 30 -17.17 -23.49 -5.52
CA PHE A 30 -16.75 -22.19 -5.03
C PHE A 30 -16.27 -21.32 -6.21
N GLU A 31 -16.98 -20.22 -6.44
CA GLU A 31 -16.61 -19.19 -7.41
C GLU A 31 -15.99 -18.05 -6.62
N PHE A 32 -14.65 -17.97 -6.64
CA PHE A 32 -13.90 -16.89 -6.02
C PHE A 32 -14.17 -15.58 -6.77
N ASP A 33 -14.60 -14.54 -6.05
CA ASP A 33 -14.89 -13.24 -6.63
C ASP A 33 -13.61 -12.42 -6.81
N ASP A 34 -13.01 -12.50 -8.01
CA ASP A 34 -11.84 -11.70 -8.37
C ASP A 34 -12.18 -10.28 -8.87
N SER A 35 -13.47 -9.88 -8.83
CA SER A 35 -13.88 -8.53 -9.24
C SER A 35 -13.27 -7.43 -8.37
N ILE A 36 -12.94 -7.74 -7.11
CA ILE A 36 -12.22 -6.85 -6.19
C ILE A 36 -10.86 -6.44 -6.77
N ILE A 37 -10.13 -7.38 -7.37
CA ILE A 37 -8.82 -7.11 -7.99
C ILE A 37 -9.01 -6.20 -9.19
N LEU A 38 -9.97 -6.53 -10.07
CA LEU A 38 -10.23 -5.74 -11.28
C LEU A 38 -10.66 -4.30 -10.97
N GLU A 39 -11.51 -4.12 -9.97
CA GLU A 39 -11.99 -2.82 -9.51
C GLU A 39 -10.83 -1.98 -8.94
N MET A 40 -10.04 -2.57 -8.04
CA MET A 40 -8.89 -1.91 -7.42
C MET A 40 -7.82 -1.54 -8.46
N GLU A 41 -7.39 -2.49 -9.30
CA GLU A 41 -6.34 -2.22 -10.30
C GLU A 41 -6.77 -1.20 -11.35
N SER A 42 -8.06 -1.18 -11.72
CA SER A 42 -8.59 -0.18 -12.64
C SER A 42 -8.52 1.23 -12.06
N GLU A 43 -8.69 1.41 -10.74
CA GLU A 43 -8.56 2.73 -10.11
C GLU A 43 -7.10 3.09 -9.83
N LEU A 44 -6.26 2.15 -9.39
CA LEU A 44 -4.83 2.38 -9.21
C LEU A 44 -4.13 2.75 -10.52
N ALA A 45 -4.47 2.11 -11.64
CA ALA A 45 -3.92 2.47 -12.96
C ALA A 45 -4.28 3.90 -13.38
N GLN A 46 -5.43 4.44 -12.94
CA GLN A 46 -5.77 5.84 -13.20
C GLN A 46 -4.88 6.82 -12.41
N LEU A 47 -4.36 6.39 -11.26
CA LEU A 47 -3.40 7.19 -10.50
C LEU A 47 -2.01 7.19 -11.13
N GLU A 48 -1.62 6.14 -11.83
CA GLU A 48 -0.40 6.12 -12.65
C GLU A 48 -0.45 7.19 -13.75
N GLU A 49 -1.60 7.34 -14.40
CA GLU A 49 -1.80 8.42 -15.39
C GLU A 49 -1.82 9.80 -14.72
N GLU A 50 -2.45 9.94 -13.55
CA GLU A 50 -2.51 11.21 -12.83
C GLU A 50 -1.13 11.68 -12.35
N ILE A 51 -0.30 10.78 -11.81
CA ILE A 51 1.05 11.15 -11.35
C ILE A 51 1.95 11.57 -12.51
N ILE A 52 1.76 11.01 -13.71
CA ILE A 52 2.45 11.46 -14.93
C ILE A 52 2.05 12.90 -15.27
N LEU A 53 0.76 13.22 -15.25
CA LEU A 53 0.27 14.58 -15.53
C LEU A 53 0.82 15.61 -14.54
N LEU A 54 0.83 15.26 -13.25
CA LEU A 54 1.39 16.10 -12.20
C LEU A 54 2.91 16.31 -12.37
N LYS A 55 3.64 15.23 -12.68
CA LYS A 55 5.08 15.29 -12.95
C LYS A 55 5.38 16.13 -14.18
N ASP A 56 4.65 15.97 -15.27
CA ASP A 56 4.85 16.75 -16.50
C ASP A 56 4.58 18.24 -16.27
N HIS A 57 3.57 18.56 -15.45
CA HIS A 57 3.36 19.94 -15.04
C HIS A 57 4.51 20.48 -14.18
N PHE A 58 5.03 19.68 -13.25
CA PHE A 58 6.18 20.09 -12.44
C PHE A 58 7.41 20.36 -13.34
N GLU A 59 7.72 19.47 -14.28
CA GLU A 59 8.83 19.69 -15.22
C GLU A 59 8.61 20.93 -16.11
N PHE A 60 7.36 21.22 -16.48
CA PHE A 60 7.02 22.48 -17.15
C PHE A 60 7.35 23.71 -16.27
N LEU A 61 7.06 23.68 -14.98
CA LEU A 61 7.43 24.76 -14.05
C LEU A 61 8.95 24.93 -13.99
N LEU A 62 9.71 23.82 -13.93
CA LEU A 62 11.18 23.84 -13.90
C LEU A 62 11.78 24.40 -15.21
N ALA A 63 11.19 24.08 -16.35
CA ALA A 63 11.61 24.60 -17.66
C ALA A 63 11.36 26.11 -17.79
N ASN A 64 10.38 26.66 -17.04
CA ASN A 64 9.97 28.06 -17.10
C ASN A 64 10.34 28.87 -15.84
N ARG A 65 11.23 28.37 -14.99
CA ARG A 65 11.55 28.92 -13.66
C ARG A 65 11.85 30.42 -13.67
N ASP A 66 12.64 30.91 -14.62
CA ASP A 66 13.03 32.34 -14.69
C ASP A 66 11.84 33.26 -14.96
N SER A 67 10.83 32.78 -15.67
CA SER A 67 9.60 33.52 -15.94
C SER A 67 8.66 33.47 -14.75
N ILE A 68 8.54 32.31 -14.11
CA ILE A 68 7.67 32.09 -12.94
C ILE A 68 8.17 32.89 -11.74
N LEU A 69 9.48 32.86 -11.44
CA LEU A 69 10.07 33.60 -10.31
C LEU A 69 9.78 35.10 -10.36
N LYS A 70 9.63 35.70 -11.55
CA LYS A 70 9.32 37.13 -11.72
C LYS A 70 7.90 37.50 -11.27
N ILE A 71 6.98 36.53 -11.27
CA ILE A 71 5.56 36.76 -10.99
C ILE A 71 5.06 35.93 -9.79
N ALA A 72 5.90 35.07 -9.21
CA ALA A 72 5.54 34.20 -8.11
C ALA A 72 5.05 34.98 -6.90
N ASP A 73 3.96 34.52 -6.28
CA ASP A 73 3.45 35.11 -5.06
C ASP A 73 4.34 34.75 -3.86
N THR A 74 5.22 35.67 -3.49
CA THR A 74 6.14 35.52 -2.36
C THR A 74 5.44 35.58 -1.00
N LYS A 75 4.13 35.86 -0.96
CA LYS A 75 3.34 35.96 0.27
C LYS A 75 2.33 34.83 0.43
N LYS A 76 2.32 33.86 -0.49
CA LYS A 76 1.42 32.69 -0.42
C LYS A 76 1.62 31.90 0.88
N TYR A 77 2.86 31.80 1.35
CA TYR A 77 3.25 31.11 2.57
C TYR A 77 3.93 32.06 3.54
N GLU A 78 3.60 31.92 4.82
CA GLU A 78 4.39 32.43 5.92
C GLU A 78 5.27 31.31 6.48
N PHE A 79 6.51 31.63 6.82
CA PHE A 79 7.49 30.67 7.31
C PHE A 79 8.02 31.05 8.69
N ASP A 80 8.23 30.04 9.53
CA ASP A 80 9.08 30.10 10.70
C ASP A 80 10.32 29.24 10.43
N LYS A 81 11.42 29.93 10.12
CA LYS A 81 12.62 29.33 9.52
C LYS A 81 12.25 28.62 8.21
N GLY A 82 12.50 27.32 8.09
CA GLY A 82 12.17 26.54 6.90
C GLY A 82 10.75 25.95 6.88
N PHE A 83 9.95 26.14 7.92
CA PHE A 83 8.65 25.46 8.06
C PHE A 83 7.51 26.44 7.80
N SER A 84 6.60 26.10 6.89
CA SER A 84 5.38 26.88 6.69
C SER A 84 4.53 26.88 7.97
N THR A 85 3.85 27.99 8.24
CA THR A 85 3.10 28.18 9.50
C THR A 85 1.65 27.72 9.42
N ASN A 86 1.13 27.44 8.23
CA ASN A 86 -0.23 26.96 8.03
C ASN A 86 -0.45 25.58 8.65
N LYS A 87 -1.60 25.42 9.28
CA LYS A 87 -2.08 24.17 9.86
C LYS A 87 -3.24 23.59 9.04
N PRO A 88 -3.59 22.30 9.22
CA PRO A 88 -4.73 21.69 8.53
C PRO A 88 -6.03 22.52 8.60
N GLN A 89 -6.27 23.20 9.73
CA GLN A 89 -7.47 24.01 9.92
C GLN A 89 -7.42 25.42 9.31
N ASP A 90 -6.24 25.90 8.88
CA ASP A 90 -6.06 27.30 8.45
C ASP A 90 -6.41 27.49 6.97
N SER A 91 -6.21 26.47 6.15
CA SER A 91 -6.62 26.46 4.75
C SER A 91 -6.72 25.03 4.22
N ASP A 92 -7.80 24.75 3.51
CA ASP A 92 -8.02 23.53 2.73
C ASP A 92 -7.30 23.54 1.36
N LYS A 93 -6.62 24.64 1.01
CA LYS A 93 -6.01 24.87 -0.31
C LYS A 93 -4.50 24.99 -0.29
N LEU A 94 -3.89 24.88 0.88
CA LEU A 94 -2.44 24.98 1.02
C LEU A 94 -1.85 23.62 1.36
N SER A 95 -0.68 23.37 0.81
CA SER A 95 0.20 22.29 1.26
C SER A 95 0.90 22.70 2.55
N THR A 96 1.49 21.73 3.24
CA THR A 96 2.59 22.02 4.16
C THR A 96 3.88 22.04 3.37
N VAL A 97 4.69 23.10 3.53
CA VAL A 97 5.96 23.28 2.85
C VAL A 97 7.09 23.34 3.89
N VAL A 98 8.11 22.54 3.70
CA VAL A 98 9.27 22.46 4.59
C VAL A 98 10.56 22.52 3.78
N VAL A 99 11.47 23.40 4.17
CA VAL A 99 12.87 23.42 3.74
C VAL A 99 13.73 22.99 4.92
N PHE A 100 14.33 21.80 4.84
CA PHE A 100 15.12 21.26 5.95
C PHE A 100 16.49 21.91 6.05
N ASN A 101 17.06 21.95 7.25
CA ASN A 101 18.38 22.54 7.53
C ASN A 101 19.54 21.73 6.94
N THR A 102 19.25 20.54 6.41
CA THR A 102 20.18 19.69 5.66
C THR A 102 20.41 20.18 4.23
N THR A 103 19.61 21.14 3.73
CA THR A 103 19.88 21.78 2.44
C THR A 103 21.25 22.45 2.42
N SER A 104 21.93 22.36 1.28
CA SER A 104 23.22 23.04 1.05
C SER A 104 23.07 24.50 0.66
N ASP A 105 21.87 24.91 0.18
CA ASP A 105 21.57 26.25 -0.31
C ASP A 105 20.10 26.61 -0.05
N PHE A 106 19.85 27.27 1.08
CA PHE A 106 18.51 27.63 1.51
C PHE A 106 17.79 28.59 0.54
N GLU A 107 18.51 29.53 -0.06
CA GLU A 107 17.92 30.51 -0.98
C GLU A 107 17.44 29.82 -2.26
N LYS A 108 18.25 28.91 -2.81
CA LYS A 108 17.86 28.10 -3.97
C LYS A 108 16.69 27.17 -3.65
N SER A 109 16.66 26.57 -2.46
CA SER A 109 15.51 25.77 -2.01
C SER A 109 14.25 26.63 -1.86
N MET A 110 14.38 27.90 -1.47
CA MET A 110 13.24 28.81 -1.43
C MET A 110 12.76 29.22 -2.83
N GLU A 111 13.65 29.33 -3.82
CA GLU A 111 13.23 29.48 -5.23
C GLU A 111 12.36 28.30 -5.68
N ASN A 112 12.71 27.06 -5.30
CA ASN A 112 11.91 25.88 -5.58
C ASN A 112 10.49 25.99 -4.97
N VAL A 113 10.39 26.45 -3.72
CA VAL A 113 9.09 26.72 -3.09
C VAL A 113 8.27 27.70 -3.93
N LEU A 114 8.87 28.79 -4.41
CA LEU A 114 8.18 29.81 -5.18
C LEU A 114 7.71 29.32 -6.55
N ILE A 115 8.56 28.62 -7.30
CA ILE A 115 8.20 28.14 -8.64
C ILE A 115 7.13 27.05 -8.63
N THR A 116 6.97 26.35 -7.52
CA THR A 116 5.99 25.27 -7.33
C THR A 116 4.75 25.70 -6.57
N ASN A 117 4.55 27.00 -6.33
CA ASN A 117 3.38 27.48 -5.61
C ASN A 117 2.07 27.00 -6.24
N ASP A 118 1.98 26.94 -7.57
CA ASP A 118 0.74 26.56 -8.25
C ASP A 118 0.39 25.06 -8.11
N MET A 119 1.35 24.23 -7.66
CA MET A 119 1.14 22.78 -7.46
C MET A 119 0.04 22.50 -6.43
N ASP A 120 -0.17 23.34 -5.42
CA ASP A 120 -1.22 23.12 -4.41
C ASP A 120 -2.61 23.00 -5.05
N SER A 121 -2.88 23.81 -6.08
CA SER A 121 -4.16 23.80 -6.77
C SER A 121 -4.37 22.52 -7.58
N LEU A 122 -3.29 22.02 -8.20
CA LEU A 122 -3.30 20.76 -8.93
C LEU A 122 -3.48 19.57 -7.99
N PHE A 123 -2.74 19.56 -6.88
CA PHE A 123 -2.90 18.53 -5.84
C PHE A 123 -4.33 18.49 -5.32
N ASN A 124 -4.93 19.66 -5.02
CA ASN A 124 -6.33 19.73 -4.62
C ASN A 124 -7.26 19.16 -5.70
N THR A 125 -7.05 19.51 -6.98
CA THR A 125 -7.85 18.94 -8.08
C THR A 125 -7.70 17.42 -8.19
N SER A 126 -6.51 16.87 -7.99
CA SER A 126 -6.30 15.41 -7.99
C SER A 126 -7.10 14.74 -6.86
N LEU A 127 -7.08 15.29 -5.64
CA LEU A 127 -7.88 14.77 -4.52
C LEU A 127 -9.39 14.86 -4.78
N GLU A 128 -9.87 15.98 -5.36
CA GLU A 128 -11.29 16.15 -5.72
C GLU A 128 -11.73 15.17 -6.83
N LYS A 129 -10.82 14.86 -7.76
CA LYS A 129 -11.06 13.95 -8.88
C LYS A 129 -11.04 12.48 -8.44
N TYR A 130 -10.14 12.12 -7.53
CA TYR A 130 -9.92 10.75 -7.07
C TYR A 130 -10.11 10.66 -5.55
N GLY A 131 -11.31 10.26 -5.13
CA GLY A 131 -11.66 10.21 -3.70
C GLY A 131 -10.83 9.23 -2.85
N MET A 132 -9.98 8.40 -3.45
CA MET A 132 -9.08 7.49 -2.71
C MET A 132 -7.76 8.15 -2.30
N ILE A 133 -7.39 9.27 -2.93
CA ILE A 133 -6.10 9.91 -2.65
C ILE A 133 -6.16 10.52 -1.26
N ALA A 134 -5.26 10.08 -0.39
CA ALA A 134 -5.07 10.67 0.92
C ALA A 134 -4.18 11.90 0.84
N GLN A 135 -3.09 11.80 0.07
CA GLN A 135 -2.09 12.85 -0.08
C GLN A 135 -1.45 12.86 -1.47
N VAL A 136 -0.99 14.04 -1.88
CA VAL A 136 -0.04 14.21 -2.98
C VAL A 136 1.10 15.07 -2.47
N TYR A 137 2.33 14.69 -2.80
CA TYR A 137 3.52 15.37 -2.30
C TYR A 137 4.65 15.34 -3.30
N TYR A 138 5.65 16.19 -3.09
CA TYR A 138 6.99 15.95 -3.62
C TYR A 138 8.05 16.20 -2.56
N ASN A 139 9.21 15.57 -2.77
CA ASN A 139 10.43 15.79 -2.02
C ASN A 139 11.59 16.00 -2.99
N THR A 140 12.46 16.97 -2.75
CA THR A 140 13.56 17.32 -3.66
C THR A 140 14.92 16.90 -3.15
N VAL A 141 15.88 16.73 -4.08
CA VAL A 141 17.29 16.43 -3.75
C VAL A 141 17.91 17.49 -2.83
N ASP A 142 17.42 18.73 -2.91
CA ASP A 142 17.85 19.87 -2.10
C ASP A 142 16.99 20.08 -0.84
N GLN A 143 16.31 19.03 -0.39
CA GLN A 143 15.67 18.97 0.94
C GLN A 143 14.45 19.92 1.09
N VAL A 144 13.67 20.06 0.01
CA VAL A 144 12.34 20.69 0.05
C VAL A 144 11.28 19.62 0.03
N SER A 145 10.34 19.69 0.96
CA SER A 145 9.15 18.85 1.00
C SER A 145 7.90 19.72 0.84
N ARG A 146 6.97 19.29 -0.01
CA ARG A 146 5.63 19.86 -0.13
C ARG A 146 4.63 18.73 -0.07
N VAL A 147 3.69 18.78 0.86
CA VAL A 147 2.66 17.74 1.04
C VAL A 147 1.28 18.39 1.12
N PHE A 148 0.35 17.88 0.32
CA PHE A 148 -1.05 18.27 0.34
C PHE A 148 -1.93 17.07 0.73
N PRO A 149 -2.97 17.25 1.56
CA PRO A 149 -3.33 18.46 2.30
C PRO A 149 -2.31 18.82 3.39
N ALA A 150 -2.38 20.05 3.91
CA ALA A 150 -1.52 20.49 5.01
C ALA A 150 -1.64 19.61 6.27
N TYR A 151 -0.52 19.44 6.97
CA TYR A 151 -0.33 18.72 8.23
C TYR A 151 0.58 19.50 9.19
N ASP A 152 0.59 19.14 10.48
CA ASP A 152 1.39 19.83 11.51
C ASP A 152 2.87 19.38 11.49
N SER A 153 3.63 19.85 10.50
CA SER A 153 5.04 19.47 10.30
C SER A 153 5.94 19.83 11.47
N LYS A 154 5.68 20.93 12.19
CA LYS A 154 6.52 21.34 13.34
C LYS A 154 6.44 20.36 14.51
N THR A 155 5.30 19.68 14.65
CA THR A 155 5.10 18.67 15.69
C THR A 155 5.65 17.31 15.25
N LEU A 156 5.53 16.98 13.95
CA LEU A 156 5.80 15.64 13.43
C LEU A 156 7.22 15.43 12.89
N LEU A 157 7.90 16.49 12.44
CA LEU A 157 9.19 16.39 11.75
C LEU A 157 10.34 17.08 12.49
N ALA A 158 11.53 16.51 12.36
CA ALA A 158 12.76 17.14 12.81
C ALA A 158 13.30 18.11 11.74
N PRO A 159 13.86 19.28 12.10
CA PRO A 159 14.43 20.23 11.12
C PRO A 159 15.66 19.73 10.36
N VAL A 160 16.27 18.62 10.76
CA VAL A 160 17.55 18.10 10.25
C VAL A 160 17.39 16.74 9.54
N LEU A 161 16.19 16.41 9.07
CA LEU A 161 15.95 15.19 8.30
C LEU A 161 16.63 15.26 6.93
N ASP A 162 17.04 14.10 6.42
CA ASP A 162 17.49 13.93 5.05
C ASP A 162 16.42 13.16 4.26
N LEU A 163 15.66 13.88 3.43
CA LEU A 163 14.58 13.32 2.62
C LEU A 163 15.05 12.20 1.70
N THR A 164 16.31 12.25 1.25
CA THR A 164 16.85 11.25 0.30
C THR A 164 17.08 9.88 0.93
N SER A 165 17.07 9.82 2.27
CA SER A 165 17.25 8.57 3.02
C SER A 165 15.97 7.79 3.28
N PHE A 166 14.80 8.33 2.89
CA PHE A 166 13.50 7.70 3.10
C PHE A 166 13.00 6.98 1.85
N ASN A 167 12.23 5.91 2.05
CA ASN A 167 11.69 5.07 0.96
C ASN A 167 10.89 5.84 -0.09
N PHE A 168 10.05 6.78 0.32
CA PHE A 168 9.28 7.62 -0.60
C PHE A 168 10.14 8.47 -1.54
N PHE A 169 11.44 8.64 -1.23
CA PHE A 169 12.39 9.29 -2.11
C PHE A 169 13.21 8.26 -2.88
N TYR A 170 13.97 7.41 -2.19
CA TYR A 170 14.93 6.54 -2.88
C TYR A 170 14.22 5.55 -3.81
N GLU A 171 13.00 5.09 -3.52
CA GLU A 171 12.27 4.19 -4.43
C GLU A 171 11.98 4.82 -5.79
N GLY A 172 11.88 6.15 -5.85
CA GLY A 172 11.66 6.92 -7.07
C GLY A 172 12.94 7.45 -7.72
N ASP A 173 14.12 7.23 -7.13
CA ASP A 173 15.39 7.68 -7.71
C ASP A 173 15.82 6.84 -8.93
N PHE A 174 16.89 7.26 -9.61
CA PHE A 174 17.36 6.55 -10.81
C PHE A 174 18.08 5.23 -10.54
N GLU A 175 18.49 4.95 -9.29
CA GLU A 175 19.10 3.67 -8.91
C GLU A 175 18.02 2.61 -8.71
N HIS A 176 16.94 2.95 -8.02
CA HIS A 176 15.84 2.05 -7.68
C HIS A 176 14.72 2.06 -8.75
N ASN A 177 14.59 3.12 -9.53
CA ASN A 177 13.64 3.27 -10.63
C ASN A 177 14.37 3.67 -11.94
N PRO A 178 15.13 2.75 -12.55
CA PRO A 178 15.91 3.03 -13.76
C PRO A 178 15.04 3.31 -15.00
N ASP A 179 13.79 2.84 -15.00
CA ASP A 179 12.82 3.11 -16.07
C ASP A 179 12.25 4.53 -16.01
N LYS A 180 12.40 5.20 -14.85
CA LYS A 180 12.00 6.60 -14.62
C LYS A 180 10.51 6.87 -14.85
N GLY A 181 9.67 5.85 -14.73
CA GLY A 181 8.23 5.93 -14.82
C GLY A 181 7.54 5.95 -13.45
N PRO A 182 6.20 5.91 -13.42
CA PRO A 182 5.46 5.64 -12.19
C PRO A 182 5.88 4.30 -11.58
N LYS A 183 6.03 4.25 -10.26
CA LYS A 183 6.40 3.05 -9.53
C LYS A 183 5.66 2.97 -8.21
N TRP A 184 4.92 1.89 -8.00
CA TRP A 184 4.35 1.57 -6.69
C TRP A 184 5.42 1.06 -5.74
N ILE A 185 5.41 1.55 -4.51
CA ILE A 185 6.19 0.98 -3.41
C ILE A 185 5.37 -0.22 -2.89
N PRO A 186 5.86 -1.46 -3.06
CA PRO A 186 5.03 -2.65 -2.82
C PRO A 186 4.74 -2.88 -1.33
N GLU A 187 5.60 -2.40 -0.44
CA GLU A 187 5.40 -2.47 1.01
C GLU A 187 4.60 -1.27 1.53
N VAL A 188 3.56 -1.55 2.32
CA VAL A 188 2.86 -0.51 3.07
C VAL A 188 3.71 -0.05 4.26
N TYR A 189 3.75 1.26 4.49
CA TYR A 189 4.55 1.86 5.56
C TYR A 189 3.78 2.98 6.27
N ILE A 190 4.31 3.44 7.40
CA ILE A 190 3.68 4.51 8.18
C ILE A 190 3.96 5.86 7.52
N ASP A 191 2.91 6.62 7.23
CA ASP A 191 3.02 7.98 6.73
C ASP A 191 3.66 8.91 7.77
N PRO A 192 4.77 9.59 7.43
CA PRO A 192 5.39 10.64 8.25
C PRO A 192 4.47 11.80 8.63
N ALA A 193 3.47 12.10 7.80
CA ALA A 193 2.54 13.21 7.99
C ALA A 193 1.32 12.87 8.86
N GLY A 194 1.20 11.63 9.35
CA GLY A 194 0.19 11.25 10.34
C GLY A 194 -1.05 10.51 9.81
N ARG A 195 -1.07 10.01 8.57
CA ARG A 195 -2.24 9.35 7.95
C ARG A 195 -2.43 7.87 8.26
N GLY A 196 -1.52 7.25 8.99
CA GLY A 196 -1.53 5.83 9.30
C GLY A 196 -0.71 5.02 8.31
N TRP A 197 -1.16 3.81 8.00
CA TRP A 197 -0.53 2.96 7.00
C TRP A 197 -0.93 3.40 5.60
N ILE A 198 0.05 3.56 4.71
CA ILE A 198 -0.15 4.03 3.35
C ILE A 198 0.46 3.08 2.32
N LEU A 199 -0.15 3.07 1.14
CA LEU A 199 0.42 2.58 -0.12
C LEU A 199 0.78 3.81 -0.97
N SER A 200 1.97 3.80 -1.54
CA SER A 200 2.51 4.97 -2.24
C SER A 200 2.89 4.66 -3.68
N LEU A 201 2.49 5.56 -4.56
CA LEU A 201 2.93 5.63 -5.95
C LEU A 201 3.91 6.78 -6.08
N VAL A 202 5.11 6.52 -6.58
CA VAL A 202 6.16 7.54 -6.76
C VAL A 202 6.56 7.70 -8.21
N HIS A 203 7.02 8.90 -8.57
CA HIS A 203 7.53 9.22 -9.90
C HIS A 203 8.71 10.21 -9.82
N PRO A 204 9.86 9.94 -10.49
CA PRO A 204 10.93 10.91 -10.57
C PRO A 204 10.54 12.13 -11.41
N VAL A 205 10.92 13.31 -10.94
CA VAL A 205 10.85 14.58 -11.65
C VAL A 205 12.26 14.93 -12.10
N ILE A 206 12.42 15.23 -13.38
CA ILE A 206 13.73 15.39 -14.02
C ILE A 206 13.95 16.86 -14.40
N ASP A 207 15.08 17.42 -14.01
CA ASP A 207 15.54 18.73 -14.47
C ASP A 207 16.86 18.59 -15.22
N LYS A 208 16.88 18.97 -16.50
CA LYS A 208 18.09 18.94 -17.35
C LYS A 208 18.82 17.58 -17.37
N GLY A 209 18.06 16.49 -17.26
CA GLY A 209 18.58 15.11 -17.30
C GLY A 209 18.95 14.52 -15.95
N GLU A 210 18.89 15.31 -14.87
CA GLU A 210 19.20 14.88 -13.51
C GLU A 210 17.92 14.72 -12.68
N LEU A 211 17.95 13.85 -11.67
CA LEU A 211 16.87 13.75 -10.69
C LEU A 211 16.78 15.07 -9.92
N TYR A 212 15.59 15.69 -9.95
CA TYR A 212 15.32 16.94 -9.23
C TYR A 212 14.49 16.67 -7.97
N ALA A 213 13.43 15.87 -8.12
CA ALA A 213 12.51 15.54 -7.06
C ALA A 213 11.90 14.16 -7.28
N VAL A 214 11.24 13.65 -6.25
CA VAL A 214 10.33 12.51 -6.33
C VAL A 214 8.95 13.00 -5.91
N LEU A 215 8.01 12.89 -6.84
CA LEU A 215 6.59 13.16 -6.64
C LEU A 215 5.94 11.86 -6.13
N GLY A 216 4.96 11.96 -5.24
CA GLY A 216 4.22 10.82 -4.75
C GLY A 216 2.73 11.07 -4.53
N ILE A 217 1.96 9.99 -4.62
CA ILE A 217 0.53 9.90 -4.29
C ILE A 217 0.38 8.80 -3.24
N ASP A 218 -0.25 9.12 -2.11
CA ASP A 218 -0.51 8.17 -1.04
C ASP A 218 -2.00 7.82 -0.95
N ILE A 219 -2.26 6.55 -0.68
CA ILE A 219 -3.58 6.01 -0.37
C ILE A 219 -3.49 5.38 1.01
N THR A 220 -4.45 5.64 1.90
CA THR A 220 -4.46 4.94 3.18
C THR A 220 -4.92 3.49 3.01
N VAL A 221 -4.32 2.61 3.78
CA VAL A 221 -4.74 1.21 3.88
C VAL A 221 -6.19 1.11 4.38
N GLU A 222 -6.63 2.03 5.24
CA GLU A 222 -8.04 2.14 5.67
C GLU A 222 -8.99 2.42 4.49
N GLU A 223 -8.62 3.34 3.59
CA GLU A 223 -9.40 3.64 2.39
C GLU A 223 -9.48 2.43 1.44
N ILE A 224 -8.39 1.69 1.24
CA ILE A 224 -8.39 0.47 0.41
C ILE A 224 -9.42 -0.54 0.95
N PHE A 225 -9.47 -0.76 2.27
CA PHE A 225 -10.43 -1.71 2.83
C PHE A 225 -11.86 -1.22 2.83
N GLY A 226 -12.08 0.02 3.27
CA GLY A 226 -13.42 0.62 3.28
C GLY A 226 -14.03 0.64 1.89
N ARG A 227 -13.22 0.89 0.86
CA ARG A 227 -13.67 0.94 -0.53
C ARG A 227 -13.93 -0.43 -1.13
N TYR A 228 -13.03 -1.40 -0.95
CA TYR A 228 -13.07 -2.64 -1.73
C TYR A 228 -13.53 -3.87 -0.98
N LEU A 229 -13.44 -3.90 0.36
CA LEU A 229 -13.71 -5.11 1.15
C LEU A 229 -14.95 -5.00 2.06
N ASP A 230 -15.24 -3.84 2.64
CA ASP A 230 -16.27 -3.69 3.68
C ASP A 230 -17.69 -4.11 3.22
N ASP A 231 -18.03 -3.82 1.96
CA ASP A 231 -19.34 -4.14 1.38
C ASP A 231 -19.39 -5.51 0.66
N LYS A 232 -18.25 -6.21 0.54
CA LYS A 232 -18.17 -7.50 -0.15
C LYS A 232 -18.58 -8.63 0.79
N LYS A 233 -19.31 -9.61 0.25
CA LYS A 233 -19.67 -10.82 1.00
C LYS A 233 -18.51 -11.80 0.97
N GLY A 234 -18.06 -12.24 2.13
CA GLY A 234 -16.96 -13.18 2.28
C GLY A 234 -15.93 -12.66 3.26
N GLU A 235 -14.98 -13.52 3.64
CA GLU A 235 -13.91 -13.15 4.56
C GLU A 235 -12.62 -12.97 3.75
N TYR A 236 -12.21 -11.74 3.47
CA TYR A 236 -11.10 -11.43 2.56
C TYR A 236 -9.90 -10.84 3.28
N LEU A 237 -8.72 -11.17 2.75
CA LEU A 237 -7.42 -10.63 3.11
C LEU A 237 -6.67 -10.19 1.85
N ILE A 238 -5.93 -9.09 1.97
CA ILE A 238 -4.91 -8.67 1.02
C ILE A 238 -3.56 -8.86 1.70
N VAL A 239 -2.66 -9.58 1.04
CA VAL A 239 -1.31 -9.85 1.53
C VAL A 239 -0.26 -9.55 0.46
N ASN A 240 0.91 -9.05 0.85
CA ASN A 240 2.03 -8.89 -0.08
C ASN A 240 2.77 -10.22 -0.31
N SER A 241 3.73 -10.24 -1.24
CA SER A 241 4.51 -11.42 -1.57
C SER A 241 5.49 -11.87 -0.47
N GLN A 242 5.76 -11.01 0.50
CA GLN A 242 6.50 -11.30 1.72
C GLN A 242 5.61 -11.96 2.79
N GLY A 243 4.30 -12.05 2.55
CA GLY A 243 3.31 -12.65 3.45
C GLY A 243 2.79 -11.70 4.52
N ASP A 244 3.11 -10.42 4.46
CA ASP A 244 2.55 -9.41 5.36
C ASP A 244 1.09 -9.15 4.98
N ILE A 245 0.24 -9.17 6.01
CA ILE A 245 -1.16 -8.80 5.90
C ILE A 245 -1.23 -7.27 5.77
N VAL A 246 -1.48 -6.83 4.54
CA VAL A 246 -1.81 -5.44 4.23
C VAL A 246 -3.11 -5.11 4.95
N GLY A 247 -4.08 -6.01 4.86
CA GLY A 247 -5.24 -6.06 5.76
C GLY A 247 -6.39 -6.89 5.23
N GLY A 248 -7.58 -6.72 5.80
CA GLY A 248 -8.72 -7.57 5.52
C GLY A 248 -9.82 -7.40 6.55
N ASN A 249 -10.96 -8.05 6.32
CA ASN A 249 -12.09 -7.95 7.21
C ASN A 249 -11.89 -8.75 8.51
N SER A 250 -12.65 -8.39 9.54
CA SER A 250 -12.42 -8.91 10.90
C SER A 250 -12.60 -10.43 10.99
N GLY A 251 -13.54 -11.00 10.24
CA GLY A 251 -13.77 -12.43 10.26
C GLY A 251 -12.64 -13.22 9.61
N ALA A 252 -12.01 -12.73 8.54
CA ALA A 252 -10.81 -13.37 7.98
C ALA A 252 -9.62 -13.34 8.95
N ILE A 253 -9.40 -12.20 9.59
CA ILE A 253 -8.33 -12.02 10.59
C ILE A 253 -8.53 -12.96 11.79
N GLU A 254 -9.77 -13.05 12.29
CA GLU A 254 -10.15 -13.93 13.40
C GLU A 254 -10.04 -15.41 13.00
N ALA A 255 -10.51 -15.78 11.80
CA ALA A 255 -10.45 -17.15 11.29
C ALA A 255 -9.01 -17.67 11.16
N LEU A 256 -8.05 -16.79 10.86
CA LEU A 256 -6.63 -17.11 10.85
C LEU A 256 -5.93 -16.94 12.21
N SER A 257 -6.67 -16.61 13.27
CA SER A 257 -6.19 -16.39 14.64
C SER A 257 -5.14 -15.27 14.78
N PHE A 258 -5.23 -14.24 13.94
CA PHE A 258 -4.44 -13.02 14.10
C PHE A 258 -5.12 -12.04 15.06
N PRO A 259 -4.36 -11.20 15.78
CA PRO A 259 -4.95 -10.10 16.54
C PRO A 259 -5.66 -9.12 15.59
N PRO A 260 -6.59 -8.28 16.07
CA PRO A 260 -7.20 -7.25 15.23
C PRO A 260 -6.14 -6.31 14.65
N LEU A 261 -6.33 -5.93 13.38
CA LEU A 261 -5.53 -4.90 12.73
C LEU A 261 -5.85 -3.56 13.38
N LEU A 262 -4.92 -3.02 14.18
CA LEU A 262 -5.09 -1.70 14.80
C LEU A 262 -4.45 -0.61 13.95
N ASN A 263 -5.11 0.56 13.89
CA ASN A 263 -4.52 1.78 13.33
C ASN A 263 -3.32 2.23 14.18
N HIS A 264 -2.28 2.76 13.51
CA HIS A 264 -1.09 3.26 14.19
C HIS A 264 -1.43 4.48 15.06
N VAL A 265 -0.86 4.54 16.27
CA VAL A 265 -0.99 5.70 17.17
C VAL A 265 0.34 6.44 17.18
N TYR A 266 0.37 7.60 16.53
CA TYR A 266 1.51 8.50 16.51
C TYR A 266 1.80 9.04 17.92
N ARG A 267 2.96 8.69 18.49
CA ARG A 267 3.40 9.16 19.82
C ARG A 267 4.78 9.81 19.83
N GLU A 268 5.53 9.73 18.74
CA GLU A 268 6.94 10.15 18.65
C GLU A 268 7.23 10.83 17.29
N THR A 269 8.30 11.62 17.23
CA THR A 269 8.82 12.23 16.00
C THR A 269 9.38 11.15 15.07
N ILE A 270 9.05 11.22 13.78
CA ILE A 270 9.46 10.20 12.81
C ILE A 270 10.89 10.48 12.35
N LEU A 271 11.77 9.51 12.58
CA LEU A 271 13.21 9.61 12.32
C LEU A 271 13.71 8.62 11.25
N SER A 272 12.89 7.63 10.88
CA SER A 272 13.21 6.58 9.91
C SER A 272 11.93 5.87 9.43
N ASP A 273 12.05 5.09 8.36
CA ASP A 273 10.98 4.24 7.84
C ASP A 273 10.51 3.22 8.89
N ASN A 274 9.20 3.03 8.98
CA ASN A 274 8.57 2.05 9.86
C ASN A 274 7.59 1.20 9.06
N TYR A 275 7.93 -0.08 8.89
CA TYR A 275 7.10 -1.08 8.23
C TYR A 275 6.22 -1.82 9.23
N ARG A 276 5.18 -2.50 8.75
CA ARG A 276 4.28 -3.31 9.59
C ARG A 276 5.03 -4.55 10.08
N VAL A 277 5.58 -4.47 11.29
CA VAL A 277 6.44 -5.50 11.90
C VAL A 277 5.71 -6.86 12.05
N SER A 278 6.50 -7.94 12.00
CA SER A 278 6.26 -9.41 11.93
C SER A 278 4.98 -10.06 12.46
N ASP A 279 4.21 -9.42 13.33
CA ASP A 279 3.08 -10.05 14.03
C ASP A 279 1.87 -10.30 13.09
N PHE A 280 1.85 -9.61 11.95
CA PHE A 280 0.84 -9.72 10.91
C PHE A 280 1.41 -10.36 9.63
N ASN A 281 2.31 -11.32 9.77
CA ASN A 281 2.89 -12.04 8.65
C ASN A 281 2.44 -13.52 8.65
N LEU A 282 1.91 -14.00 7.52
CA LEU A 282 1.38 -15.35 7.38
C LEU A 282 2.44 -16.43 7.60
N PHE A 283 3.70 -16.20 7.17
CA PHE A 283 4.80 -17.15 7.41
C PHE A 283 5.23 -17.22 8.88
N ASN A 284 4.92 -16.19 9.67
CA ASN A 284 5.20 -16.13 11.10
C ASN A 284 4.01 -16.56 11.98
N SER A 285 2.88 -16.98 11.38
CA SER A 285 1.70 -17.42 12.13
C SER A 285 2.04 -18.52 13.14
N LYS A 286 1.36 -18.50 14.30
CA LYS A 286 1.48 -19.57 15.30
C LYS A 286 0.81 -20.86 14.83
N ASN A 287 -0.20 -20.76 13.97
CA ASN A 287 -0.89 -21.92 13.38
C ASN A 287 -0.03 -22.50 12.24
N ASN A 288 0.24 -23.81 12.28
CA ASN A 288 1.04 -24.47 11.26
C ASN A 288 0.37 -24.49 9.89
N GLU A 289 -0.94 -24.74 9.83
CA GLU A 289 -1.67 -24.79 8.58
C GLU A 289 -1.74 -23.43 7.90
N VAL A 290 -1.80 -22.33 8.67
CA VAL A 290 -1.71 -20.97 8.10
C VAL A 290 -0.36 -20.73 7.44
N ARG A 291 0.74 -21.24 8.02
CA ARG A 291 2.06 -21.15 7.37
C ARG A 291 2.15 -22.01 6.11
N GLU A 292 1.53 -23.19 6.11
CA GLU A 292 1.47 -24.04 4.91
C GLU A 292 0.59 -23.43 3.82
N MET A 293 -0.55 -22.83 4.18
CA MET A 293 -1.40 -22.03 3.30
C MET A 293 -0.59 -20.90 2.64
N ALA A 294 0.18 -20.15 3.44
CA ALA A 294 1.03 -19.08 2.93
C ALA A 294 2.05 -19.61 1.90
N LYS A 295 2.71 -20.74 2.17
CA LYS A 295 3.62 -21.37 1.22
C LYS A 295 2.91 -21.81 -0.06
N ALA A 296 1.76 -22.46 0.06
CA ALA A 296 0.97 -22.93 -1.08
C ALA A 296 0.56 -21.75 -1.99
N ILE A 297 -0.05 -20.71 -1.42
CA ILE A 297 -0.57 -19.57 -2.17
C ILE A 297 0.55 -18.67 -2.70
N ILE A 298 1.47 -18.24 -1.82
CA ILE A 298 2.43 -17.18 -2.16
C ILE A 298 3.68 -17.73 -2.85
N LEU A 299 4.21 -18.86 -2.38
CA LEU A 299 5.45 -19.44 -2.94
C LEU A 299 5.17 -20.39 -4.09
N ASN A 300 4.19 -21.29 -3.93
CA ASN A 300 3.86 -22.28 -4.95
C ASN A 300 2.81 -21.78 -5.97
N LYS A 301 2.23 -20.60 -5.75
CA LYS A 301 1.23 -19.97 -6.63
C LYS A 301 -0.02 -20.84 -6.81
N GLU A 302 -0.36 -21.63 -5.79
CA GLU A 302 -1.58 -22.43 -5.75
C GLU A 302 -2.80 -21.52 -5.56
N LYS A 303 -3.93 -21.86 -6.20
CA LYS A 303 -5.15 -21.04 -6.16
C LYS A 303 -6.02 -21.32 -4.93
N SER A 304 -5.73 -22.39 -4.21
CA SER A 304 -6.48 -22.76 -3.04
C SER A 304 -5.67 -23.61 -2.08
N PHE A 305 -6.11 -23.62 -0.82
CA PHE A 305 -5.58 -24.45 0.24
C PHE A 305 -6.76 -24.99 1.07
N PHE A 306 -6.70 -26.25 1.50
CA PHE A 306 -7.71 -26.86 2.33
C PHE A 306 -7.08 -27.21 3.67
N PHE A 307 -7.68 -26.72 4.75
CA PHE A 307 -7.20 -27.03 6.09
C PHE A 307 -7.78 -28.37 6.55
N GLU A 308 -7.03 -29.05 7.40
CA GLU A 308 -7.34 -30.35 7.97
C GLU A 308 -7.80 -30.24 9.43
N ASP A 309 -7.33 -29.24 10.20
CA ASP A 309 -7.68 -29.11 11.62
C ASP A 309 -9.12 -28.61 11.80
N ASP A 310 -9.87 -29.24 12.72
CA ASP A 310 -11.28 -28.89 12.99
C ASP A 310 -11.47 -27.46 13.55
N PHE A 311 -10.40 -26.83 14.05
CA PHE A 311 -10.40 -25.44 14.55
C PHE A 311 -9.86 -24.43 13.55
N SER A 312 -9.43 -24.88 12.37
CA SER A 312 -8.97 -24.03 11.27
C SER A 312 -10.16 -23.67 10.35
N PRO A 313 -10.00 -22.66 9.47
CA PRO A 313 -10.94 -22.41 8.38
C PRO A 313 -11.12 -23.66 7.52
N VAL A 314 -12.19 -23.78 6.72
CA VAL A 314 -12.37 -24.93 5.81
C VAL A 314 -11.40 -24.87 4.64
N ALA A 315 -11.25 -23.70 4.04
CA ALA A 315 -10.45 -23.49 2.85
C ALA A 315 -9.99 -22.03 2.73
N ALA A 316 -8.97 -21.81 1.92
CA ALA A 316 -8.60 -20.51 1.40
C ALA A 316 -8.58 -20.57 -0.14
N TYR A 317 -9.05 -19.52 -0.80
CA TYR A 317 -8.99 -19.34 -2.24
C TYR A 317 -8.29 -18.03 -2.55
N SER A 318 -7.49 -17.97 -3.60
CA SER A 318 -6.69 -16.78 -3.87
C SER A 318 -6.53 -16.47 -5.34
N ALA A 319 -6.37 -15.19 -5.63
CA ALA A 319 -5.88 -14.69 -6.91
C ALA A 319 -4.80 -13.63 -6.70
N PRO A 320 -3.75 -13.60 -7.55
CA PRO A 320 -2.73 -12.56 -7.52
C PRO A 320 -3.26 -11.27 -8.16
N PHE A 321 -2.77 -10.15 -7.66
CA PHE A 321 -2.82 -8.88 -8.38
C PHE A 321 -1.80 -8.91 -9.55
N ASN A 322 -2.08 -8.15 -10.61
CA ASN A 322 -1.20 -7.90 -11.75
C ASN A 322 -0.34 -6.65 -11.56
N LEU A 323 -0.87 -5.61 -10.90
CA LEU A 323 -0.22 -4.32 -10.71
C LEU A 323 0.72 -4.29 -9.50
N LEU A 324 0.31 -4.97 -8.43
CA LEU A 324 1.06 -5.09 -7.19
C LEU A 324 1.45 -6.56 -6.99
N ASP A 325 2.59 -6.83 -6.36
CA ASP A 325 3.00 -8.20 -6.00
C ASP A 325 2.24 -8.68 -4.75
N TRP A 326 0.91 -8.61 -4.83
CA TRP A 326 -0.04 -8.87 -3.76
C TRP A 326 -0.97 -10.03 -4.14
N TYR A 327 -1.67 -10.55 -3.13
CA TYR A 327 -2.68 -11.59 -3.25
C TYR A 327 -3.96 -11.15 -2.56
N LEU A 328 -5.09 -11.33 -3.23
CA LEU A 328 -6.39 -11.39 -2.58
C LEU A 328 -6.64 -12.84 -2.16
N ILE A 329 -6.97 -13.06 -0.89
CA ILE A 329 -7.26 -14.37 -0.32
C ILE A 329 -8.63 -14.32 0.34
N GLU A 330 -9.54 -15.17 -0.10
CA GLU A 330 -10.81 -15.42 0.57
C GLU A 330 -10.68 -16.64 1.49
N ILE A 331 -10.97 -16.43 2.76
CA ILE A 331 -11.01 -17.45 3.80
C ILE A 331 -12.45 -17.96 3.92
N VAL A 332 -12.62 -19.27 3.90
CA VAL A 332 -13.91 -19.91 4.19
C VAL A 332 -13.89 -20.36 5.65
N PRO A 333 -14.60 -19.69 6.57
CA PRO A 333 -14.53 -20.02 8.00
C PRO A 333 -15.00 -21.45 8.31
N GLY A 334 -14.44 -22.02 9.36
CA GLY A 334 -14.97 -23.23 10.00
C GLY A 334 -16.34 -22.98 10.64
N SER A 335 -17.13 -24.04 10.79
CA SER A 335 -18.46 -24.00 11.41
C SER A 335 -18.42 -23.92 12.93
#